data_AF-A0A0D7E392-F1
#
_entry.id   AF-A0A0D7E392-F1
#
_cell.length_a   1.000
_cell.length_b   1.000
_cell.length_c   1.000
_cell.angle_alpha   90.00
_cell.angle_beta   90.00
_cell.angle_gamma   90.00
#
_symmetry.space_group_name_H-M   'P 1'
#
loop_
_entity.id
_entity.type
_entity.pdbx_description
1 polymer ?
#
loop_
_entity_poly.entity_id
_entity_poly.type
_entity_poly.pdbx_seq_one_letter_code
_entity_poly.pdbx_strand_id
1 'polypeptide(L)'
;GLLCLQGTSFGFLSAILSAGFIVKARGGTPEEILATLFGVSFCAAFVEIAFSQCINKLRRVITPVVTGTIICLMGLSLIKVAMTDIAGGYGADDLGALPNLALAGLVIGIIVVLNRFPWAILRLSAVIIALTAGYLVAWSMGKVDFAELGELPLLSVPQPFRFGFAFDWMAF
;
A
#
# COMPACT_ATOMS: atom_id res chain seq x y z
N GLY A 1 -5.80 -14.62 -24.59
CA GLY A 1 -5.23 -14.56 -23.24
C GLY A 1 -3.90 -13.87 -23.32
N LEU A 2 -3.82 -12.63 -22.81
CA LEU A 2 -2.55 -11.93 -22.59
C LEU A 2 -2.15 -12.14 -21.13
N LEU A 3 -0.87 -11.94 -20.80
CA LEU A 3 -0.39 -11.99 -19.41
C LEU A 3 -1.06 -10.87 -18.59
N CYS A 4 -1.94 -11.25 -17.67
CA CYS A 4 -2.58 -10.35 -16.72
C CYS A 4 -2.09 -10.66 -15.30
N LEU A 5 -1.03 -9.98 -14.87
CA LEU A 5 -0.58 -10.01 -13.48
C LEU A 5 -1.55 -9.18 -12.63
N GLN A 6 -2.21 -9.82 -11.66
CA GLN A 6 -3.08 -9.17 -10.71
C GLN A 6 -2.30 -8.83 -9.44
N GLY A 7 -2.59 -7.66 -8.86
CA GLY A 7 -1.96 -7.17 -7.64
C GLY A 7 -2.88 -6.19 -6.91
N THR A 8 -2.44 -5.72 -5.76
CA THR A 8 -3.19 -4.72 -4.99
C THR A 8 -3.20 -3.38 -5.71
N SER A 9 -4.36 -2.72 -5.74
CA SER A 9 -4.50 -1.42 -6.41
C SER A 9 -4.28 -0.28 -5.41
N PHE A 10 -3.34 0.61 -5.75
CA PHE A 10 -3.06 1.81 -4.98
C PHE A 10 -4.18 2.86 -5.07
N GLY A 11 -5.09 2.74 -6.04
CA GLY A 11 -6.17 3.71 -6.24
C GLY A 11 -7.23 3.73 -5.15
N PHE A 12 -7.31 2.67 -4.35
CA PHE A 12 -8.27 2.56 -3.27
C PHE A 12 -7.75 3.09 -1.94
N LEU A 13 -6.46 3.44 -1.83
CA LEU A 13 -5.86 3.78 -0.54
C LEU A 13 -6.54 5.00 0.10
N SER A 14 -6.83 6.03 -0.69
CA SER A 14 -7.51 7.24 -0.18
C SER A 14 -8.92 6.94 0.31
N ALA A 15 -9.68 6.13 -0.43
CA ALA A 15 -11.04 5.72 -0.07
C ALA A 15 -11.04 4.85 1.19
N ILE A 16 -10.14 3.87 1.28
CA ILE A 16 -9.98 2.97 2.42
C ILE A 16 -9.54 3.74 3.67
N LEU A 17 -8.59 4.67 3.55
CA LEU A 17 -8.20 5.53 4.68
C LEU A 17 -9.37 6.40 5.16
N SER A 18 -10.16 6.96 4.24
CA SER A 18 -11.37 7.73 4.58
C SER A 18 -12.40 6.89 5.34
N ALA A 19 -12.72 5.69 4.83
CA ALA A 19 -13.61 4.74 5.48
C ALA A 19 -13.10 4.35 6.88
N GLY A 20 -11.79 4.11 7.03
CA GLY A 20 -11.18 3.82 8.33
C GLY A 20 -11.28 5.00 9.31
N PHE A 21 -11.08 6.23 8.85
CA PHE A 21 -11.24 7.41 9.71
C PHE A 21 -12.69 7.65 10.14
N ILE A 22 -13.67 7.31 9.30
CA ILE A 22 -15.10 7.38 9.65
C ILE A 22 -15.40 6.46 10.84
N VAL A 23 -14.96 5.21 10.78
CA VAL A 23 -15.19 4.24 11.86
C VAL A 23 -14.41 4.63 13.12
N LYS A 24 -13.16 5.08 12.95
CA LYS A 24 -12.33 5.59 14.07
C LYS A 24 -12.97 6.80 14.76
N ALA A 25 -13.57 7.72 14.02
CA ALA A 25 -14.22 8.92 14.57
C ALA A 25 -15.46 8.57 15.41
N ARG A 26 -16.09 7.42 15.18
CA ARG A 26 -17.21 6.90 15.97
C ARG A 26 -16.76 6.12 17.21
N GLY A 27 -15.44 6.05 17.45
CA GLY A 27 -14.86 5.31 18.57
C GLY A 27 -14.70 3.80 18.30
N GLY A 28 -14.78 3.37 17.04
CA GLY A 28 -14.64 1.95 16.70
C GLY A 28 -13.23 1.41 16.91
N THR A 29 -13.13 0.12 17.20
CA THR A 29 -11.84 -0.55 17.45
C THR A 29 -11.07 -0.80 16.14
N PRO A 30 -9.74 -1.07 16.19
CA PRO A 30 -8.97 -1.45 15.01
C PRO A 30 -9.53 -2.66 14.26
N GLU A 31 -10.10 -3.63 14.99
CA GLU A 31 -10.74 -4.81 14.42
C GLU A 31 -12.01 -4.43 13.67
N GLU A 32 -12.84 -3.54 14.21
CA GLU A 32 -14.06 -3.05 13.55
C GLU A 32 -13.76 -2.23 12.29
N ILE A 33 -12.67 -1.44 12.31
CA ILE A 33 -12.17 -0.75 11.12
C ILE A 33 -11.85 -1.78 10.04
N LEU A 34 -11.05 -2.81 10.36
CA LEU A 34 -10.68 -3.84 9.40
C LEU A 34 -11.91 -4.64 8.91
N ALA A 35 -12.83 -4.99 9.80
CA ALA A 35 -14.10 -5.66 9.46
C ALA A 35 -14.90 -4.86 8.43
N THR A 36 -14.97 -3.54 8.63
CA THR A 36 -15.69 -2.60 7.76
C THR A 36 -15.01 -2.46 6.42
N LEU A 37 -13.68 -2.31 6.40
CA LEU A 37 -12.91 -2.20 5.16
C LEU A 37 -13.04 -3.46 4.29
N PHE A 38 -12.96 -4.66 4.90
CA PHE A 38 -13.15 -5.91 4.18
C PHE A 38 -14.59 -6.10 3.71
N GLY A 39 -15.59 -5.79 4.55
CA GLY A 39 -17.00 -5.94 4.20
C GLY A 39 -17.45 -4.99 3.09
N VAL A 40 -17.06 -3.72 3.17
CA VAL A 40 -17.33 -2.71 2.13
C VAL A 40 -16.63 -3.07 0.83
N SER A 41 -15.35 -3.47 0.87
CA SER A 41 -14.60 -3.87 -0.34
C SER A 41 -15.21 -5.12 -1.00
N PHE A 42 -15.68 -6.08 -0.20
CA PHE A 42 -16.36 -7.27 -0.69
C PHE A 42 -17.66 -6.91 -1.43
N CYS A 43 -18.49 -6.04 -0.86
CA CYS A 43 -19.71 -5.55 -1.51
C CYS A 43 -19.40 -4.72 -2.76
N ALA A 44 -18.39 -3.85 -2.71
CA ALA A 44 -17.97 -3.00 -3.83
C ALA A 44 -17.48 -3.82 -5.03
N ALA A 45 -16.86 -4.98 -4.80
CA ALA A 45 -16.43 -5.87 -5.87
C ALA A 45 -17.61 -6.33 -6.76
N PHE A 46 -18.79 -6.58 -6.19
CA PHE A 46 -19.97 -6.94 -6.99
C PHE A 46 -20.45 -5.79 -7.87
N VAL A 47 -20.37 -4.56 -7.37
CA VAL A 47 -20.66 -3.36 -8.14
C VAL A 47 -19.70 -3.26 -9.32
N GLU A 48 -18.40 -3.44 -9.08
CA GLU A 48 -17.39 -3.41 -10.14
C GLU A 48 -17.61 -4.52 -11.19
N ILE A 49 -17.96 -5.74 -10.75
CA ILE A 49 -18.34 -6.85 -11.64
C ILE A 49 -19.55 -6.47 -12.50
N ALA A 50 -20.58 -5.84 -11.93
CA ALA A 50 -21.74 -5.38 -12.68
C ALA A 50 -21.36 -4.28 -13.70
N PHE A 51 -20.55 -3.30 -13.30
CA PHE A 51 -20.08 -2.23 -14.19
C PHE A 51 -19.14 -2.74 -15.29
N SER A 52 -18.41 -3.82 -15.06
CA SER A 52 -17.52 -4.44 -16.06
C SER A 52 -18.26 -4.81 -17.35
N GLN A 53 -19.55 -5.15 -17.26
CA GLN A 53 -20.40 -5.47 -18.41
C GLN A 53 -20.69 -4.25 -19.30
N CYS A 54 -20.59 -3.04 -18.75
CA CYS A 54 -20.88 -1.78 -19.43
C CYS A 54 -19.61 -1.03 -19.90
N ILE A 55 -18.44 -1.69 -19.86
CA ILE A 55 -17.13 -1.06 -20.14
C ILE A 55 -17.07 -0.36 -21.51
N ASN A 56 -17.78 -0.89 -22.52
CA ASN A 56 -17.80 -0.33 -23.87
C ASN A 56 -18.35 1.10 -23.92
N LYS A 57 -19.32 1.43 -23.04
CA LYS A 57 -19.86 2.78 -22.92
C LYS A 57 -18.95 3.68 -22.08
N LEU A 58 -18.34 3.12 -21.02
CA LEU A 58 -17.49 3.85 -20.09
C LEU A 58 -16.17 4.33 -20.70
N ARG A 59 -15.63 3.58 -21.68
CA ARG A 59 -14.44 3.98 -22.46
C ARG A 59 -14.58 5.33 -23.16
N ARG A 60 -15.80 5.80 -23.43
CA ARG A 60 -16.03 7.12 -24.03
C ARG A 60 -15.78 8.27 -23.05
N VAL A 61 -15.93 8.00 -21.75
CA VAL A 61 -15.78 8.97 -20.66
C VAL A 61 -14.34 8.95 -20.11
N ILE A 62 -13.74 7.75 -20.03
CA ILE A 62 -12.35 7.57 -19.58
C ILE A 62 -11.40 7.91 -20.72
N THR A 63 -11.16 9.20 -20.91
CA THR A 63 -10.15 9.69 -21.86
C THR A 63 -8.74 9.58 -21.26
N PRO A 64 -7.67 9.58 -22.08
CA PRO A 64 -6.29 9.53 -21.59
C PRO A 64 -5.97 10.63 -20.57
N VAL A 65 -6.61 11.80 -20.70
CA VAL A 65 -6.46 12.92 -19.76
C VAL A 65 -7.02 12.54 -18.38
N VAL A 66 -8.23 11.97 -18.33
CA VAL A 66 -8.87 11.56 -17.07
C VAL A 66 -8.04 10.47 -16.38
N THR A 67 -7.61 9.44 -17.11
CA THR A 67 -6.77 8.38 -16.55
C THR A 67 -5.44 8.92 -16.02
N GLY A 68 -4.77 9.78 -16.80
CA GLY A 68 -3.53 10.42 -16.38
C GLY A 68 -3.68 11.24 -15.11
N THR A 69 -4.74 12.06 -15.02
CA THR A 69 -5.02 12.87 -13.82
C THR A 69 -5.27 12.00 -12.59
N ILE A 70 -6.06 10.93 -12.71
CA ILE A 70 -6.30 10.01 -11.59
C ILE A 70 -5.00 9.35 -11.13
N ILE A 71 -4.15 8.89 -12.05
CA ILE A 71 -2.84 8.30 -11.71
C ILE A 71 -1.94 9.30 -10.99
N CYS A 72 -1.88 10.55 -11.45
CA CYS A 72 -1.14 11.60 -10.76
C CYS A 72 -1.68 11.82 -9.34
N LEU A 73 -3.00 11.86 -9.15
CA LEU A 73 -3.62 12.02 -7.83
C LEU A 73 -3.34 10.82 -6.90
N MET A 74 -3.35 9.60 -7.43
CA MET A 74 -2.94 8.40 -6.68
C MET A 74 -1.48 8.52 -6.21
N GLY A 75 -0.57 8.91 -7.10
CA GLY A 75 0.83 9.13 -6.76
C GLY A 75 1.04 10.22 -5.71
N LEU A 76 0.39 11.37 -5.88
CA LEU A 76 0.47 12.49 -4.93
C LEU A 76 -0.04 12.11 -3.53
N SER A 77 -1.10 11.31 -3.45
CA SER A 77 -1.65 10.85 -2.17
C SER A 77 -0.67 9.93 -1.43
N LEU A 78 0.08 9.09 -2.15
CA LEU A 78 1.07 8.19 -1.59
C LEU A 78 2.32 8.90 -1.08
N ILE A 79 2.68 10.05 -1.66
CA ILE A 79 3.85 10.83 -1.21
C ILE A 79 3.73 11.17 0.28
N LYS A 80 2.52 11.50 0.76
CA LYS A 80 2.32 11.85 2.18
C LYS A 80 2.68 10.68 3.10
N VAL A 81 2.24 9.46 2.76
CA VAL A 81 2.54 8.26 3.53
C VAL A 81 4.03 7.93 3.45
N ALA A 82 4.61 7.99 2.25
CA ALA A 82 6.04 7.75 2.05
C ALA A 82 6.91 8.72 2.87
N MET A 83 6.54 10.00 2.97
CA MET A 83 7.27 10.98 3.79
C MET A 83 7.19 10.66 5.28
N THR A 84 6.03 10.20 5.76
CA THR A 84 5.88 9.75 7.16
C THR A 84 6.74 8.52 7.44
N ASP A 85 6.80 7.56 6.50
CA ASP A 85 7.62 6.36 6.65
C ASP A 85 9.13 6.68 6.63
N ILE A 86 9.56 7.58 5.73
CA ILE A 86 10.95 8.07 5.66
C ILE A 86 11.38 8.76 6.96
N ALA A 87 10.46 9.49 7.61
CA ALA A 87 10.75 10.14 8.88
C ALA A 87 10.92 9.17 10.05
N GLY A 88 10.48 7.91 9.92
CA GLY A 88 10.55 6.91 11.00
C GLY A 88 9.25 6.16 11.26
N GLY A 89 8.17 6.50 10.54
CA GLY A 89 6.87 5.84 10.67
C GLY A 89 5.90 6.59 11.58
N TYR A 90 4.64 6.15 11.55
CA TYR A 90 3.58 6.76 12.34
C TYR A 90 3.75 6.43 13.83
N GLY A 91 3.87 7.46 14.66
CA GLY A 91 3.98 7.30 16.12
C GLY A 91 5.38 6.92 16.63
N ALA A 92 6.42 7.07 15.81
CA ALA A 92 7.80 6.86 16.26
C ALA A 92 8.28 8.00 17.16
N ASP A 93 8.95 7.65 18.26
CA ASP A 93 9.56 8.63 19.19
C ASP A 93 10.69 9.43 18.52
N ASP A 94 11.37 8.82 17.55
CA ASP A 94 12.51 9.37 16.80
C ASP A 94 12.09 9.90 15.41
N LEU A 95 10.96 10.60 15.32
CA LEU A 95 10.49 11.22 14.08
C LEU A 95 11.52 12.21 13.53
N GLY A 96 11.97 11.96 12.29
CA GLY A 96 12.96 12.77 11.60
C GLY A 96 14.40 12.52 12.04
N ALA A 97 14.68 11.47 12.81
CA ALA A 97 16.04 11.16 13.23
C ALA A 97 16.95 10.88 12.02
N LEU A 98 18.18 11.39 12.09
CA LEU A 98 19.18 11.27 11.03
C LEU A 98 19.39 9.82 10.54
N PRO A 99 19.38 8.78 11.40
CA PRO A 99 19.46 7.38 10.97
C PRO A 99 18.31 6.94 10.04
N ASN A 100 17.08 7.41 10.26
CA ASN A 100 15.92 7.06 9.42
C ASN A 100 16.04 7.71 8.03
N LEU A 101 16.38 9.00 8.03
CA LEU A 101 16.56 9.78 6.80
C LEU A 101 17.76 9.27 5.98
N ALA A 102 18.85 8.88 6.63
CA ALA A 102 20.03 8.32 5.98
C ALA A 102 19.71 6.96 5.33
N LEU A 103 18.95 6.10 6.00
CA LEU A 103 18.52 4.81 5.46
C LEU A 103 17.60 5.00 4.24
N ALA A 104 16.61 5.87 4.35
CA ALA A 104 15.74 6.23 3.23
C ALA A 104 16.53 6.82 2.05
N GLY A 105 17.46 7.73 2.32
CA GLY A 105 18.34 8.33 1.34
C GLY A 105 19.23 7.30 0.63
N LEU A 106 19.73 6.30 1.37
CA LEU A 106 20.49 5.19 0.80
C LEU A 106 19.64 4.37 -0.17
N VAL A 107 18.42 3.97 0.23
CA VAL A 107 17.52 3.19 -0.64
C VAL A 107 17.19 3.99 -1.91
N ILE A 108 16.78 5.25 -1.76
CA ILE A 108 16.49 6.13 -2.91
C ILE A 108 17.73 6.31 -3.80
N GLY A 109 18.90 6.51 -3.20
CA GLY A 109 20.16 6.64 -3.93
C GLY A 109 20.47 5.42 -4.79
N ILE A 110 20.32 4.21 -4.24
CA ILE A 110 20.49 2.96 -5.00
C ILE A 110 19.48 2.87 -6.15
N ILE A 111 18.21 3.19 -5.90
CA ILE A 111 17.16 3.18 -6.94
C ILE A 111 17.52 4.13 -8.08
N VAL A 112 17.97 5.35 -7.77
CA VAL A 112 18.32 6.37 -8.77
C VAL A 112 19.55 5.93 -9.58
N VAL A 113 20.60 5.43 -8.92
CA VAL A 113 21.82 4.95 -9.58
C VAL A 113 21.51 3.78 -10.51
N LEU A 114 20.75 2.79 -10.04
CA LEU A 114 20.38 1.63 -10.84
C LEU A 114 19.43 1.98 -11.99
N ASN A 115 18.56 2.97 -11.82
CA ASN A 115 17.68 3.43 -12.90
C ASN A 115 18.39 4.22 -14.00
N ARG A 116 19.60 4.71 -13.75
CA ARG A 116 20.41 5.41 -14.78
C ARG A 116 20.96 4.46 -15.85
N PHE A 117 21.02 3.15 -15.57
CA PHE A 117 21.52 2.18 -16.54
C PHE A 117 20.50 1.90 -17.66
N PRO A 118 20.97 1.61 -18.89
CA PRO A 118 20.09 1.41 -20.05
C PRO A 118 19.35 0.06 -20.04
N TRP A 119 19.73 -0.89 -19.18
CA TRP A 119 19.14 -2.24 -19.17
C TRP A 119 17.78 -2.25 -18.46
N ALA A 120 16.72 -2.59 -19.22
CA ALA A 120 15.35 -2.62 -18.70
C ALA A 120 15.17 -3.56 -17.50
N ILE A 121 15.85 -4.70 -17.50
CA ILE A 121 15.83 -5.69 -16.41
C ILE A 121 16.40 -5.09 -15.12
N LEU A 122 17.49 -4.31 -15.22
CA LEU A 122 18.07 -3.64 -14.05
C LEU A 122 17.12 -2.61 -13.44
N ARG A 123 16.41 -1.85 -14.28
CA ARG A 123 15.44 -0.85 -13.79
C ARG A 123 14.27 -1.48 -13.06
N LEU A 124 13.76 -2.61 -13.55
CA LEU A 124 12.69 -3.38 -12.90
C LEU A 124 13.17 -3.97 -11.57
N SER A 125 14.38 -4.52 -11.53
CA SER A 125 14.96 -5.13 -10.31
C SER A 125 15.52 -4.11 -9.32
N ALA A 126 15.70 -2.85 -9.72
CA ALA A 126 16.32 -1.81 -8.89
C ALA A 126 15.63 -1.65 -7.53
N VAL A 127 14.30 -1.68 -7.51
CA VAL A 127 13.51 -1.58 -6.28
C VAL A 127 13.79 -2.75 -5.34
N ILE A 128 13.86 -3.98 -5.86
CA ILE A 128 14.14 -5.19 -5.07
C ILE A 128 15.57 -5.13 -4.50
N ILE A 129 16.54 -4.74 -5.32
CA ILE A 129 17.95 -4.63 -4.91
C ILE A 129 18.11 -3.57 -3.82
N ALA A 130 17.50 -2.38 -4.02
CA ALA A 130 17.58 -1.30 -3.06
C ALA A 130 16.91 -1.64 -1.73
N LEU A 131 15.74 -2.29 -1.75
CA LEU A 131 15.06 -2.75 -0.54
C LEU A 131 15.88 -3.80 0.20
N THR A 132 16.46 -4.77 -0.52
CA THR A 132 17.34 -5.79 0.08
C THR A 132 18.55 -5.13 0.75
N ALA A 133 19.22 -4.20 0.05
CA ALA A 133 20.36 -3.47 0.60
C ALA A 133 19.98 -2.62 1.81
N GLY A 134 18.85 -1.90 1.74
CA GLY A 134 18.33 -1.11 2.86
C GLY A 134 18.01 -1.98 4.08
N TYR A 135 17.40 -3.14 3.88
CA TYR A 135 17.12 -4.10 4.96
C TYR A 135 18.41 -4.60 5.63
N LEU A 136 19.44 -4.95 4.85
CA LEU A 136 20.73 -5.38 5.41
C LEU A 136 21.40 -4.29 6.26
N VAL A 137 21.32 -3.03 5.80
CA VAL A 137 21.84 -1.90 6.58
C VAL A 137 21.01 -1.70 7.85
N ALA A 138 19.67 -1.75 7.77
CA ALA A 138 18.79 -1.65 8.93
C ALA A 138 19.07 -2.75 9.97
N TRP A 139 19.37 -3.97 9.50
CA TRP A 139 19.77 -5.08 10.37
C TRP A 139 21.08 -4.79 11.09
N SER A 140 22.10 -4.29 10.39
CA SER A 140 23.37 -3.89 11.03
C SER A 140 23.23 -2.73 12.03
N MET A 141 22.20 -1.89 11.87
CA MET A 141 21.86 -0.81 12.80
C MET A 141 21.04 -1.28 14.01
N GLY A 142 20.70 -2.57 14.10
CA GLY A 142 19.92 -3.12 15.22
C GLY A 142 18.45 -2.71 15.22
N LYS A 143 17.91 -2.20 14.11
CA LYS A 143 16.50 -1.78 13.98
C LYS A 143 15.54 -2.90 13.61
N VAL A 144 16.06 -4.12 13.42
CA VAL A 144 15.28 -5.29 13.06
C VAL A 144 15.08 -6.13 14.30
N ASP A 145 13.84 -6.22 14.76
CA ASP A 145 13.46 -7.08 15.86
C ASP A 145 13.06 -8.48 15.33
N PHE A 146 13.65 -9.52 15.93
CA PHE A 146 13.37 -10.92 15.62
C PHE A 146 12.68 -11.64 16.77
N ALA A 147 12.39 -10.96 17.89
CA ALA A 147 11.78 -11.57 19.07
C ALA A 147 10.43 -12.21 18.77
N GLU A 148 9.61 -11.57 17.93
CA GLU A 148 8.28 -12.08 17.55
C GLU A 148 8.32 -13.26 16.57
N LEU A 149 9.47 -13.57 15.96
CA LEU A 149 9.58 -14.68 15.01
C LEU A 149 9.47 -16.06 15.69
N GLY A 150 9.87 -16.17 16.96
CA GLY A 150 9.86 -17.44 17.70
C GLY A 150 8.46 -17.90 18.10
N GLU A 151 7.51 -16.98 18.23
CA GLU A 151 6.13 -17.27 18.66
C GLU A 151 5.16 -17.51 17.49
N LEU A 152 5.62 -17.29 16.26
CA LEU A 152 4.77 -17.45 15.07
C LEU A 152 4.62 -18.93 14.70
N PRO A 153 3.38 -19.40 14.42
CA PRO A 153 3.17 -20.75 13.93
C PRO A 153 3.84 -20.91 12.55
N LEU A 154 4.60 -21.99 12.38
CA LEU A 154 5.31 -22.32 11.13
C LEU A 154 4.39 -22.34 9.89
N LEU A 155 3.10 -22.57 10.09
CA LEU A 155 2.07 -22.48 9.05
C LEU A 155 0.90 -21.63 9.57
N SER A 156 0.73 -20.43 9.00
CA SER A 156 -0.47 -19.61 9.19
C SER A 156 -1.39 -19.80 7.99
N VAL A 157 -2.51 -20.49 8.18
CA VAL A 157 -3.54 -20.63 7.14
C VAL A 157 -4.36 -19.33 7.10
N PRO A 158 -4.60 -18.71 5.92
CA PRO A 158 -5.42 -17.52 5.82
C PRO A 158 -6.83 -17.81 6.35
N GLN A 159 -7.20 -17.14 7.45
CA GLN A 159 -8.52 -17.28 8.04
C GLN A 159 -9.48 -16.32 7.33
N PRO A 160 -10.46 -16.83 6.56
CA PRO A 160 -11.47 -15.96 5.96
C PRO A 160 -12.24 -15.26 7.09
N PHE A 161 -12.50 -13.97 6.93
CA PHE A 161 -13.24 -13.15 7.91
C PHE A 161 -12.64 -13.14 9.33
N ARG A 162 -11.30 -13.20 9.48
CA ARG A 162 -10.64 -13.09 10.80
C ARG A 162 -11.08 -11.86 11.61
N PHE A 163 -11.34 -10.75 10.92
CA PHE A 163 -11.76 -9.49 11.53
C PHE A 163 -13.29 -9.33 11.59
N GLY A 164 -14.06 -10.31 11.09
CA GLY A 164 -15.50 -10.22 10.92
C GLY A 164 -15.95 -9.63 9.59
N PHE A 165 -17.26 -9.44 9.44
CA PHE A 165 -17.90 -8.81 8.28
C PHE A 165 -18.80 -7.69 8.79
N ALA A 166 -18.38 -6.45 8.56
CA ALA A 166 -19.18 -5.27 8.87
C ALA A 166 -19.42 -4.47 7.59
N PHE A 167 -20.66 -4.03 7.40
CA PHE A 167 -21.02 -3.18 6.27
C PHE A 167 -21.56 -1.87 6.80
N ASP A 168 -20.93 -0.78 6.39
CA ASP A 168 -21.31 0.57 6.77
C ASP A 168 -21.70 1.36 5.53
N TRP A 169 -22.95 1.83 5.50
CA TRP A 169 -23.49 2.60 4.37
C TRP A 169 -22.81 3.96 4.20
N MET A 170 -22.23 4.52 5.26
CA MET A 170 -21.50 5.79 5.16
C MET A 170 -20.08 5.60 4.62
N ALA A 171 -19.54 4.38 4.71
CA ALA A 171 -18.23 4.01 4.19
C ALA A 171 -18.29 3.42 2.76
N PHE A 172 -19.46 2.95 2.32
CA PHE A 172 -19.74 2.44 0.97
C PHE A 172 -20.03 3.57 -0.01
#